data_AF-V9W3S5-F1
#
_entry.id   AF-V9W3S5-F1
#
_cell.length_a   1.000
_cell.length_b   1.000
_cell.length_c   1.000
_cell.angle_alpha   90.00
_cell.angle_beta   90.00
_cell.angle_gamma   90.00
#
_symmetry.space_group_name_H-M   'P 1'
#
loop_
_entity.id
_entity.type
_entity.pdbx_description
1 polymer ?
#
loop_
_entity_poly.entity_id
_entity_poly.type
_entity_poly.pdbx_seq_one_letter_code
_entity_poly.pdbx_strand_id
1 'polypeptide(L)'
;MKVWKTVLFVLLSLFLLAGCGLSEKKTEPANSLTSFEDVANYLKAHNKLPDNFITKNEAKKLGWDPQKGNLQNVAPGKSIGGDIYQNREGKLPNKKGRV
;
A
#
# COMPACT_ATOMS: atom_id res chain seq x y z
N MET A 1 42.22 -23.40 -27.98
CA MET A 1 41.93 -22.07 -27.36
C MET A 1 40.85 -21.24 -28.08
N LYS A 2 40.66 -21.36 -29.41
CA LYS A 2 39.64 -20.56 -30.13
C LYS A 2 38.19 -21.01 -29.86
N VAL A 3 37.96 -22.33 -29.80
CA VAL A 3 36.63 -22.92 -29.58
C VAL A 3 36.08 -22.64 -28.18
N TRP A 4 36.95 -22.60 -27.17
CA TRP A 4 36.54 -22.23 -25.80
C TRP A 4 36.12 -20.77 -25.74
N LYS A 5 36.85 -19.87 -26.41
CA LYS A 5 36.49 -18.44 -26.45
C LYS A 5 35.13 -18.22 -27.11
N THR A 6 34.82 -18.94 -28.18
CA THR A 6 33.49 -18.88 -28.82
C THR A 6 32.39 -19.48 -27.96
N VAL A 7 32.64 -20.61 -27.28
CA VAL A 7 31.67 -21.21 -26.34
C VAL A 7 31.39 -20.30 -25.16
N LEU A 8 32.43 -19.65 -24.60
CA LEU A 8 32.31 -18.69 -23.52
C LEU A 8 31.52 -17.44 -23.94
N PHE A 9 31.74 -16.96 -25.16
CA PHE A 9 31.02 -15.80 -25.70
C PHE A 9 29.53 -16.09 -25.91
N VAL A 10 29.20 -17.28 -26.40
CA VAL A 10 27.81 -17.73 -26.61
C VAL A 10 27.10 -17.99 -25.27
N LEU A 11 27.79 -18.54 -24.28
CA LEU A 11 27.27 -18.70 -22.91
C LEU A 11 27.02 -17.35 -22.23
N LEU A 12 27.93 -16.37 -22.40
CA LEU A 12 27.77 -15.02 -21.86
C LEU A 12 26.60 -14.28 -22.50
N SER A 13 26.39 -14.44 -23.82
CA SER A 13 25.27 -13.83 -24.52
C SER A 13 23.92 -14.47 -24.16
N LEU A 14 23.87 -15.79 -23.91
CA LEU A 14 22.66 -16.44 -23.39
C LEU A 14 22.30 -15.95 -21.97
N PHE A 15 23.32 -15.71 -21.13
CA PHE A 15 23.13 -15.22 -19.76
C PHE A 15 22.56 -13.79 -19.74
N LEU A 16 22.95 -12.95 -20.72
CA LEU A 16 22.43 -11.59 -20.89
C LEU A 16 20.97 -11.56 -21.40
N LEU A 17 20.56 -12.53 -22.22
CA LEU A 17 19.19 -12.64 -22.76
C LEU A 17 18.19 -13.23 -21.75
N ALA A 18 18.67 -14.02 -20.78
CA ALA A 18 17.87 -14.54 -19.67
C ALA A 18 17.78 -13.56 -18.47
N GLY A 19 18.15 -12.30 -18.66
CA GLY A 19 17.98 -11.22 -17.69
C GLY A 19 16.51 -10.87 -17.50
N CYS A 20 15.73 -11.76 -16.90
CA CYS A 20 14.52 -11.36 -16.19
C CYS A 20 14.95 -10.37 -15.11
N GLY A 21 14.51 -9.13 -15.23
CA GLY A 21 14.58 -8.16 -14.16
C GLY A 21 13.82 -8.67 -12.94
N LEU A 22 14.52 -9.35 -12.03
CA LEU A 22 14.11 -9.43 -10.64
C LEU A 22 14.26 -8.02 -10.08
N SER A 23 13.22 -7.21 -10.27
CA SER A 23 13.01 -6.07 -9.40
C SER A 23 12.85 -6.68 -8.00
N GLU A 24 13.91 -6.58 -7.19
CA GLU A 24 13.81 -6.79 -5.76
C GLU A 24 12.69 -5.86 -5.29
N LYS A 25 11.50 -6.42 -5.10
CA LYS A 25 10.45 -5.77 -4.32
C LYS A 25 11.00 -5.72 -2.91
N LYS A 26 11.75 -4.65 -2.63
CA LYS A 26 12.29 -4.34 -1.31
C LYS A 26 11.13 -4.55 -0.35
N THR A 27 11.24 -5.61 0.44
CA THR A 27 10.27 -5.89 1.49
C THR A 27 10.57 -4.86 2.55
N GLU A 28 10.06 -3.65 2.33
CA GLU A 28 9.77 -2.73 3.41
C GLU A 28 9.05 -3.56 4.48
N PRO A 29 9.39 -3.40 5.78
CA PRO A 29 8.68 -4.07 6.84
C PRO A 29 7.17 -3.87 6.60
N ALA A 30 6.33 -4.80 7.03
CA ALA A 30 4.85 -4.80 6.87
C ALA A 30 4.15 -3.60 7.55
N ASN A 31 4.75 -2.42 7.43
CA ASN A 31 4.65 -1.25 8.25
C ASN A 31 3.92 -0.22 7.40
N SER A 32 2.61 -0.28 7.61
CA SER A 32 1.59 0.67 7.20
C SER A 32 1.44 0.87 5.69
N LEU A 33 0.51 0.12 5.09
CA LEU A 33 -0.14 0.51 3.82
C LEU A 33 -0.91 1.82 4.06
N THR A 34 -0.19 2.94 4.12
CA THR A 34 -0.73 4.27 4.42
C THR A 34 -0.32 5.32 3.39
N SER A 35 0.55 4.97 2.43
CA SER A 35 0.79 5.84 1.29
C SER A 35 -0.46 5.94 0.41
N PHE A 36 -0.64 7.06 -0.29
CA PHE A 36 -1.79 7.25 -1.17
C PHE A 36 -1.91 6.15 -2.22
N GLU A 37 -0.80 5.81 -2.86
CA GLU A 37 -0.76 4.82 -3.95
C GLU A 37 -1.05 3.42 -3.42
N ASP A 38 -0.47 3.03 -2.28
CA ASP A 38 -0.69 1.72 -1.69
C ASP A 38 -2.14 1.53 -1.25
N VAL A 39 -2.73 2.53 -0.58
CA VAL A 39 -4.11 2.46 -0.12
C VAL A 39 -5.08 2.46 -1.30
N ALA A 40 -4.84 3.28 -2.32
CA ALA A 40 -5.67 3.32 -3.52
C ALA A 40 -5.62 1.97 -4.27
N ASN A 41 -4.43 1.38 -4.43
CA ASN A 41 -4.27 0.10 -5.10
C ASN A 41 -4.88 -1.04 -4.27
N TYR A 42 -4.73 -1.02 -2.95
CA TYR A 42 -5.37 -1.99 -2.06
C TYR A 42 -6.90 -1.91 -2.12
N LEU A 43 -7.48 -0.70 -2.07
CA LEU A 43 -8.92 -0.49 -2.20
C LEU A 43 -9.46 -1.03 -3.53
N LYS A 44 -8.78 -0.75 -4.65
CA LYS A 44 -9.16 -1.26 -5.97
C LYS A 44 -9.15 -2.80 -6.02
N ALA A 45 -8.16 -3.44 -5.39
CA ALA A 45 -7.99 -4.89 -5.43
C ALA A 45 -8.91 -5.65 -4.46
N HIS A 46 -9.17 -5.07 -3.28
CA HIS A 46 -9.84 -5.79 -2.18
C HIS A 46 -11.21 -5.23 -1.80
N ASN A 47 -11.61 -4.07 -2.34
CA ASN A 47 -12.85 -3.36 -1.98
C ASN A 47 -13.00 -3.09 -0.46
N LYS A 48 -11.90 -3.05 0.28
CA LYS A 48 -11.83 -2.72 1.70
C LYS A 48 -10.54 -1.97 2.00
N LEU A 49 -10.52 -1.23 3.12
CA LEU A 49 -9.28 -0.63 3.61
C LEU A 49 -8.32 -1.71 4.13
N PRO A 50 -7.00 -1.44 4.10
CA PRO A 50 -6.02 -2.24 4.82
C PRO A 50 -6.38 -2.40 6.32
N ASP A 51 -6.02 -3.54 6.92
CA ASP A 51 -6.41 -3.88 8.30
C ASP A 51 -5.75 -2.98 9.38
N ASN A 52 -4.84 -2.09 8.99
CA ASN A 52 -4.28 -1.05 9.86
C ASN A 52 -5.16 0.22 9.94
N PHE A 53 -6.31 0.27 9.27
CA PHE A 53 -7.30 1.33 9.46
C PHE A 53 -8.38 0.93 10.47
N ILE A 54 -8.79 1.89 11.30
CA ILE A 54 -9.95 1.79 12.19
C ILE A 54 -10.80 3.05 12.05
N THR A 55 -12.12 2.92 12.23
CA THR A 55 -13.03 4.07 12.24
C THR A 55 -12.79 4.96 13.45
N LYS A 56 -13.26 6.20 13.38
CA LYS A 56 -13.24 7.11 14.54
C LYS A 56 -13.93 6.51 15.76
N ASN A 57 -15.02 5.77 15.55
CA ASN A 57 -15.77 5.16 16.65
C ASN A 57 -15.02 4.01 17.31
N GLU A 58 -14.34 3.17 16.53
CA GLU A 58 -13.48 2.11 17.07
C GLU A 58 -12.29 2.69 17.84
N ALA A 59 -11.63 3.72 17.28
CA ALA A 59 -10.55 4.40 17.98
C ALA A 59 -11.00 5.03 19.30
N LYS A 60 -12.17 5.70 19.33
CA LYS A 60 -12.74 6.27 20.56
C LYS A 60 -12.98 5.21 21.63
N LYS A 61 -13.46 4.01 21.26
CA LYS A 61 -13.65 2.88 22.19
C LYS A 61 -12.34 2.40 22.81
N LEU A 62 -11.22 2.57 22.10
CA LEU A 62 -9.88 2.28 22.61
C LEU A 62 -9.31 3.40 23.49
N GLY A 63 -10.01 4.53 23.64
CA GLY A 63 -9.55 5.69 24.41
C GLY A 63 -8.90 6.79 23.58
N TRP A 64 -9.09 6.78 22.25
CA TRP A 64 -8.60 7.86 21.40
C TRP A 64 -9.31 9.17 21.70
N ASP A 65 -8.49 10.19 21.96
CA ASP A 65 -8.87 11.58 22.13
C ASP A 65 -8.12 12.42 21.08
N PRO A 66 -8.82 12.97 20.08
CA PRO A 66 -8.18 13.74 19.01
C PRO A 66 -7.47 14.99 19.52
N GLN A 67 -7.93 15.60 20.62
CA GLN A 67 -7.30 16.79 21.19
C GLN A 67 -5.95 16.46 21.85
N LYS A 68 -5.78 15.21 22.29
CA LYS A 68 -4.53 14.73 22.91
C LYS A 68 -3.55 14.14 21.89
N GLY A 69 -3.96 13.92 20.64
CA GLY A 69 -3.12 13.29 19.63
C GLY A 69 -2.66 11.87 20.01
N ASN A 70 -3.40 11.17 20.87
CA ASN A 70 -2.93 9.94 21.55
C ASN A 70 -3.19 8.64 20.76
N LEU A 71 -3.48 8.70 19.46
CA LEU A 71 -3.89 7.51 18.68
C LEU A 71 -2.86 6.39 18.74
N GLN A 72 -1.57 6.72 18.56
CA GLN A 72 -0.50 5.72 18.58
C GLN A 72 -0.29 5.08 19.97
N ASN A 73 -0.77 5.73 21.04
CA ASN A 73 -0.69 5.17 22.39
C ASN A 73 -1.81 4.16 22.64
N VAL A 74 -3.01 4.44 22.12
CA VAL A 74 -4.20 3.60 22.37
C VAL A 74 -4.47 2.57 21.28
N ALA A 75 -3.93 2.80 20.08
CA ALA A 75 -4.04 1.92 18.92
C ALA A 75 -2.73 1.95 18.11
N PRO A 76 -1.63 1.35 18.63
CA PRO A 76 -0.33 1.37 17.96
C PRO A 76 -0.39 0.83 16.53
N GLY A 77 0.20 1.56 15.59
CA GLY A 77 0.26 1.18 14.17
C GLY A 77 -1.07 1.32 13.42
N LYS A 78 -2.11 1.89 14.05
CA LYS A 78 -3.39 2.14 13.40
C LYS A 78 -3.50 3.57 12.86
N SER A 79 -4.26 3.70 11.78
CA SER A 79 -4.69 4.96 11.17
C SER A 79 -6.21 5.08 11.22
N ILE A 80 -6.74 6.32 11.20
CA ILE A 80 -8.18 6.55 11.13
C ILE A 80 -8.66 6.44 9.68
N GLY A 81 -9.70 5.65 9.41
CA GLY A 81 -10.33 5.54 8.10
C GLY A 81 -11.55 4.63 8.08
N GLY A 82 -12.39 4.79 7.06
CA GLY A 82 -13.61 3.99 6.86
C GLY A 82 -14.91 4.69 7.26
N ASP A 83 -14.84 5.87 7.89
CA ASP A 83 -16.02 6.70 8.15
C ASP A 83 -16.58 7.33 6.85
N ILE A 84 -17.90 7.53 6.79
CA ILE A 84 -18.57 8.13 5.63
C ILE A 84 -18.11 9.58 5.43
N TYR A 85 -17.66 9.89 4.20
CA TYR A 85 -17.35 11.25 3.77
C TYR A 85 -18.56 11.91 3.11
N GLN A 86 -19.08 12.97 3.72
CA GLN A 86 -20.38 13.54 3.34
C GLN A 86 -20.37 14.42 2.07
N ASN A 87 -19.20 14.73 1.49
CA ASN A 87 -19.05 15.61 0.32
C ASN A 87 -19.90 16.91 0.40
N ARG A 88 -19.96 17.57 1.57
CA ARG A 88 -20.88 18.70 1.83
C ARG A 88 -20.66 19.90 0.92
N GLU A 89 -19.41 20.12 0.49
CA GLU A 89 -19.04 21.19 -0.43
C GLU A 89 -19.21 20.81 -1.90
N GLY A 90 -19.59 19.56 -2.20
CA GLY A 90 -19.86 19.10 -3.57
C GLY A 90 -18.65 19.04 -4.49
N LYS A 91 -17.43 19.02 -3.95
CA LYS A 91 -16.18 19.00 -4.73
C LYS A 91 -15.91 17.67 -5.44
N LEU A 92 -16.53 16.58 -4.98
CA LEU A 92 -16.44 15.27 -5.63
C LEU A 92 -17.66 15.01 -6.53
N PRO A 93 -17.51 14.23 -7.64
CA PRO A 93 -18.62 13.90 -8.53
C PRO A 93 -19.75 13.11 -7.84
N ASN A 94 -20.94 13.72 -7.79
CA ASN A 94 -22.14 13.11 -7.21
C ASN A 94 -22.87 12.19 -8.19
N LYS A 95 -23.46 11.09 -7.68
CA LYS A 95 -24.32 10.17 -8.44
C LYS A 95 -25.35 9.55 -7.50
N LYS A 96 -26.58 9.32 -7.98
CA LYS A 96 -27.62 8.61 -7.21
C LYS A 96 -27.08 7.26 -6.72
N GLY A 97 -27.16 7.01 -5.40
CA GLY A 97 -26.67 5.80 -4.75
C GLY A 97 -25.16 5.78 -4.42
N ARG A 98 -24.42 6.85 -4.71
CA ARG A 98 -23.03 7.02 -4.27
C ARG A 98 -22.98 7.85 -2.98
N VAL A 99 -22.24 7.34 -2.00
CA VAL A 99 -21.91 7.99 -0.73
C VAL A 99 -20.41 8.16 -0.60
#